data_AF-A0A2N5W3P0-F1
#
_entry.id   AF-A0A2N5W3P0-F1
#
_cell.length_a   1.000
_cell.length_b   1.000
_cell.length_c   1.000
_cell.angle_alpha   90.00
_cell.angle_beta   90.00
_cell.angle_gamma   90.00
#
_symmetry.space_group_name_H-M   'P 1'
#
loop_
_entity.id
_entity.type
_entity.pdbx_description
1 polymer ?
#
loop_
_entity_poly.entity_id
_entity_poly.type
_entity_poly.pdbx_seq_one_letter_code
_entity_poly.pdbx_strand_id
1 'polypeptide(L)'
;MHDGAIGAFLNFAIRVTTQEQKMHIIFTTSDSFFESWLQERINSPHFDTLVLGDLAHEEANKYFLHAVVNKTKLSEETRNLLESVDFNIPFKMTGGRMVFIKKYVQQVHESAMRFRPVQLAYTVIQGNFLGRAKTFGKKEALAVSELLVNSSCGYTSYHRLVEQFGGAVVEEMVQRNFLHLCPVSEFSRDLIPSPSEPVVTAQSEPALRAMEAFVNKFVK
;
A
#
# COMPACT_ATOMS: atom_id res chain seq x y z
N MET A 1 -19.80 -5.34 17.28
CA MET A 1 -19.29 -5.32 18.67
C MET A 1 -19.95 -4.17 19.37
N HIS A 2 -20.49 -4.36 20.57
CA HIS A 2 -21.15 -3.29 21.31
C HIS A 2 -20.14 -2.19 21.66
N ASP A 3 -20.43 -0.93 21.30
CA ASP A 3 -19.56 0.23 21.54
C ASP A 3 -19.05 0.34 22.99
N GLY A 4 -19.85 -0.12 23.96
CA GLY A 4 -19.47 -0.16 25.37
C GLY A 4 -18.25 -1.05 25.67
N ALA A 5 -18.07 -2.17 24.97
CA ALA A 5 -16.92 -3.05 25.19
C ALA A 5 -15.62 -2.44 24.65
N ILE A 6 -15.70 -1.79 23.48
CA ILE A 6 -14.57 -1.07 22.87
C ILE A 6 -14.16 0.11 23.76
N GLY A 7 -15.13 0.91 24.20
CA GLY A 7 -14.87 2.03 25.10
C GLY A 7 -14.24 1.59 26.43
N ALA A 8 -14.74 0.49 27.02
CA ALA A 8 -14.15 -0.05 28.25
C ALA A 8 -12.69 -0.49 28.05
N PHE A 9 -12.37 -1.12 26.92
CA PHE A 9 -11.00 -1.53 26.60
C PHE A 9 -10.07 -0.34 26.38
N LEU A 10 -10.50 0.68 25.63
CA LEU A 10 -9.70 1.89 25.39
C LEU A 10 -9.47 2.68 26.68
N ASN A 11 -10.47 2.78 27.55
CA ASN A 11 -10.32 3.40 28.87
C ASN A 11 -9.34 2.62 29.75
N PHE A 12 -9.41 1.28 29.72
CA PHE A 12 -8.41 0.44 30.38
C PHE A 12 -7.01 0.72 29.84
N ALA A 13 -6.85 0.79 28.51
CA ALA A 13 -5.57 1.06 27.87
C ALA A 13 -4.98 2.40 28.34
N ILE A 14 -5.75 3.49 28.30
CA ILE A 14 -5.32 4.82 28.78
C ILE A 14 -4.93 4.77 30.26
N ARG A 15 -5.71 4.07 31.09
CA ARG A 15 -5.41 3.96 32.52
C ARG A 15 -4.05 3.29 32.74
N VAL A 16 -3.77 2.16 32.09
CA VAL A 16 -2.53 1.42 32.36
C VAL A 16 -1.29 2.02 31.68
N THR A 17 -1.46 2.76 30.58
CA THR A 17 -0.35 3.40 29.84
C THR A 17 -0.05 4.80 30.37
N THR A 18 -1.05 5.68 30.48
CA THR A 18 -0.85 7.11 30.79
C THR A 18 -0.99 7.39 32.29
N GLN A 19 -2.01 6.84 32.96
CA GLN A 19 -2.33 7.21 34.34
C GLN A 19 -1.49 6.43 35.36
N GLU A 20 -1.40 5.11 35.18
CA GLU A 20 -0.69 4.21 36.09
C GLU A 20 0.74 3.89 35.61
N GLN A 21 1.05 4.12 34.34
CA GLN A 21 2.38 3.88 33.73
C GLN A 21 2.94 2.47 34.00
N LYS A 22 2.07 1.45 33.97
CA LYS A 22 2.43 0.05 34.30
C LYS A 22 2.83 -0.79 33.10
N MET A 23 2.41 -0.40 31.90
CA MET A 23 2.73 -1.12 30.66
C MET A 23 2.62 -0.23 29.43
N HIS A 24 3.24 -0.66 28.34
CA HIS A 24 3.02 -0.13 27.00
C HIS A 24 2.03 -1.03 26.25
N ILE A 25 1.15 -0.43 25.46
CA ILE A 25 0.23 -1.14 24.57
C ILE A 25 0.57 -0.72 23.14
N ILE A 26 0.81 -1.71 22.28
CA ILE A 26 1.12 -1.50 20.87
C ILE A 26 -0.01 -2.10 20.05
N PHE A 27 -0.69 -1.25 19.28
CA PHE A 27 -1.62 -1.70 18.25
C PHE A 27 -0.90 -1.81 16.92
N THR A 28 -1.15 -2.90 16.20
CA THR A 28 -0.69 -3.09 14.82
C THR A 28 -1.88 -3.31 13.93
N THR A 29 -1.90 -2.61 12.80
CA THR A 29 -3.02 -2.64 11.86
C THR A 29 -2.52 -2.39 10.44
N SER A 30 -3.30 -2.86 9.47
CA SER A 30 -3.12 -2.52 8.05
C SER A 30 -4.27 -1.66 7.53
N ASP A 31 -5.23 -1.33 8.39
CA ASP A 31 -6.35 -0.46 8.06
C ASP A 31 -5.91 1.00 8.11
N SER A 32 -5.91 1.65 6.95
CA SER A 32 -5.54 3.05 6.81
C SER A 32 -6.44 4.02 7.58
N PHE A 33 -7.67 3.62 7.94
CA PHE A 33 -8.59 4.45 8.73
C PHE A 33 -8.47 4.23 10.24
N PHE A 34 -7.59 3.34 10.70
CA PHE A 34 -7.48 3.01 12.12
C PHE A 34 -7.09 4.21 12.98
N GLU A 35 -6.19 5.07 12.49
CA GLU A 35 -5.79 6.27 13.21
C GLU A 35 -6.98 7.22 13.41
N SER A 36 -7.73 7.51 12.34
CA SER A 36 -8.94 8.35 12.44
C SER A 36 -9.99 7.71 13.36
N TRP A 37 -10.21 6.40 13.24
CA TRP A 37 -11.11 5.65 14.12
C TRP A 37 -10.70 5.73 15.59
N LEU A 38 -9.39 5.73 15.86
CA LEU A 38 -8.84 5.83 17.20
C LEU A 38 -8.99 7.26 17.76
N GLN A 39 -8.68 8.29 16.95
CA GLN A 39 -8.81 9.70 17.31
C GLN A 39 -10.25 10.10 17.70
N GLU A 40 -11.26 9.48 17.08
CA GLU A 40 -12.66 9.68 17.46
C GLU A 40 -13.01 9.16 18.86
N ARG A 41 -12.19 8.27 19.42
CA ARG A 41 -12.47 7.53 20.66
C ARG A 41 -11.54 7.88 21.81
N ILE A 42 -10.29 8.22 21.49
CA ILE A 42 -9.27 8.63 22.44
C ILE A 42 -8.60 9.90 21.95
N ASN A 43 -8.33 10.83 22.86
CA ASN A 43 -7.64 12.08 22.50
C ASN A 43 -6.22 11.79 21.98
N SER A 44 -5.77 12.57 21.00
CA SER A 44 -4.44 12.43 20.39
C SER A 44 -3.26 12.39 21.37
N PRO A 45 -3.26 13.05 22.55
CA PRO A 45 -2.14 12.95 23.49
C PRO A 45 -2.00 11.58 24.17
N HIS A 46 -2.93 10.64 23.95
CA HIS A 46 -2.92 9.33 24.59
C HIS A 46 -2.29 8.23 23.72
N PHE A 47 -1.86 8.52 22.49
CA PHE A 47 -1.21 7.54 21.63
C PHE A 47 -0.25 8.21 20.64
N ASP A 48 0.73 7.43 20.19
CA ASP A 48 1.64 7.80 19.10
C ASP A 48 1.44 6.83 17.92
N THR A 49 1.56 7.35 16.70
CA THR A 49 1.44 6.55 15.47
C THR A 49 2.82 6.40 14.81
N LEU A 50 3.17 5.17 14.43
CA LEU A 50 4.31 4.89 13.56
C LEU A 50 3.81 4.20 12.29
N VAL A 51 3.95 4.88 11.15
CA VAL A 51 3.54 4.34 9.86
C VAL A 51 4.72 3.64 9.22
N LEU A 52 4.58 2.33 9.03
CA LEU A 52 5.58 1.50 8.36
C LEU A 52 5.29 1.49 6.86
N GLY A 53 6.11 2.21 6.11
CA GLY A 53 6.09 2.22 4.65
C GLY A 53 6.82 1.02 4.04
N ASP A 54 6.83 0.98 2.71
CA ASP A 54 7.64 0.02 1.96
C ASP A 54 9.15 0.35 2.12
N LEU A 55 10.03 -0.54 1.66
CA LEU A 55 11.46 -0.22 1.60
C LEU A 55 11.74 0.88 0.57
N ALA A 56 12.58 1.85 0.91
CA ALA A 56 13.11 2.79 -0.07
C ALA A 56 13.95 2.04 -1.12
N HIS A 57 14.17 2.64 -2.29
CA HIS A 57 14.84 1.98 -3.43
C HIS A 57 16.17 1.29 -3.04
N GLU A 58 17.05 2.00 -2.33
CA GLU A 58 18.35 1.45 -1.90
C GLU A 58 18.21 0.28 -0.91
N GLU A 59 17.25 0.36 0.01
CA GLU A 59 16.98 -0.69 1.00
C GLU A 59 16.35 -1.91 0.32
N ALA A 60 15.45 -1.68 -0.63
CA ALA A 60 14.83 -2.70 -1.46
C ALA A 60 15.89 -3.43 -2.30
N ASN A 61 16.89 -2.72 -2.84
CA ASN A 61 18.00 -3.32 -3.59
C ASN A 61 18.84 -4.23 -2.68
N LYS A 62 19.24 -3.72 -1.51
CA LYS A 62 19.97 -4.51 -0.50
C LYS A 62 19.20 -5.77 -0.12
N TYR A 63 17.89 -5.63 0.10
CA TYR A 63 17.02 -6.75 0.42
C TYR A 63 16.88 -7.75 -0.74
N PHE A 64 16.79 -7.27 -1.97
CA PHE A 64 16.71 -8.10 -3.18
C PHE A 64 17.97 -8.96 -3.32
N LEU A 65 19.16 -8.35 -3.27
CA LEU A 65 20.44 -9.10 -3.34
C LEU A 65 20.54 -10.11 -2.19
N HIS A 66 20.17 -9.72 -0.97
CA HIS A 66 20.11 -10.64 0.17
C HIS A 66 19.13 -11.80 -0.07
N ALA A 67 17.97 -11.54 -0.68
CA ALA A 67 16.99 -12.57 -1.01
C ALA A 67 17.46 -13.53 -2.11
N VAL A 68 18.26 -13.04 -3.07
CA VAL A 68 18.88 -13.85 -4.14
C VAL A 68 19.95 -14.79 -3.56
N VAL A 69 20.89 -14.24 -2.77
CA VAL A 69 21.99 -15.01 -2.16
C VAL A 69 21.49 -16.11 -1.24
N ASN A 70 20.51 -15.81 -0.39
CA ASN A 70 20.01 -16.77 0.61
C ASN A 70 19.01 -17.79 0.05
N LYS A 71 18.71 -17.74 -1.26
CA LYS A 71 17.78 -18.70 -1.87
C LYS A 71 18.51 -19.97 -2.27
N THR A 72 18.32 -21.01 -1.47
CA THR A 72 18.96 -22.34 -1.63
C THR A 72 18.55 -23.10 -2.89
N LYS A 73 17.43 -22.75 -3.53
CA LYS A 73 16.86 -23.48 -4.69
C LYS A 73 17.02 -22.75 -6.03
N LEU A 74 17.80 -21.67 -6.11
CA LEU A 74 18.10 -21.05 -7.39
C LEU A 74 19.21 -21.82 -8.10
N SER A 75 19.04 -22.03 -9.41
CA SER A 75 20.15 -22.45 -10.26
C SER A 75 21.23 -21.36 -10.28
N GLU A 76 22.48 -21.74 -10.56
CA GLU A 76 23.59 -20.80 -10.65
C GLU A 76 23.35 -19.76 -11.76
N GLU A 77 22.81 -20.20 -12.90
CA GLU A 77 22.44 -19.32 -14.01
C GLU A 77 21.40 -18.26 -13.61
N THR A 78 20.32 -18.67 -12.93
CA THR A 78 19.30 -17.72 -12.46
C THR A 78 19.84 -16.78 -11.40
N ARG A 79 20.74 -17.27 -10.53
CA ARG A 79 21.40 -16.42 -9.53
C ARG A 79 22.26 -15.34 -10.22
N ASN A 80 23.13 -15.73 -11.14
CA ASN A 80 23.99 -14.80 -11.88
C ASN A 80 23.15 -13.77 -12.68
N LEU A 81 22.05 -14.21 -13.29
CA LEU A 81 21.10 -13.31 -13.96
C LEU A 81 20.50 -12.28 -13.00
N LEU A 82 20.07 -12.71 -11.81
CA LEU A 82 19.47 -11.81 -10.82
C LEU A 82 20.47 -10.87 -10.16
N GLU A 83 21.72 -11.30 -9.96
CA GLU A 83 22.77 -10.46 -9.42
C GLU A 83 23.24 -9.39 -10.42
N SER A 84 23.11 -9.67 -11.72
CA SER A 84 23.52 -8.76 -12.79
C SER A 84 22.38 -7.89 -13.36
N VAL A 85 21.13 -8.15 -13.01
CA VAL A 85 19.99 -7.37 -13.51
C VAL A 85 20.03 -5.93 -12.99
N ASP A 86 19.68 -4.97 -13.84
CA ASP A 86 19.37 -3.62 -13.37
C ASP A 86 18.19 -3.68 -12.40
N PHE A 87 18.43 -3.36 -11.13
CA PHE A 87 17.44 -3.45 -10.06
C PHE A 87 16.23 -2.54 -10.29
N ASN A 88 16.33 -1.51 -11.14
CA ASN A 88 15.18 -0.71 -11.54
C ASN A 88 14.07 -1.56 -12.18
N ILE A 89 14.44 -2.64 -12.87
CA ILE A 89 13.48 -3.55 -13.51
C ILE A 89 12.67 -4.32 -12.45
N PRO A 90 13.29 -5.10 -11.52
CA PRO A 90 12.57 -5.68 -10.39
C PRO A 90 11.81 -4.65 -9.56
N PHE A 91 12.41 -3.50 -9.26
CA PHE A 91 11.77 -2.47 -8.43
C PHE A 91 10.48 -1.93 -9.06
N LYS A 92 10.48 -1.68 -10.38
CA LYS A 92 9.26 -1.29 -11.14
C LYS A 92 8.14 -2.36 -11.10
N MET A 93 8.47 -3.59 -10.72
CA MET A 93 7.52 -4.69 -10.61
C MET A 93 7.06 -4.94 -9.18
N THR A 94 7.95 -4.77 -8.21
CA THR A 94 7.71 -5.20 -6.82
C THR A 94 7.51 -4.03 -5.86
N GLY A 95 8.02 -2.85 -6.21
CA GLY A 95 8.27 -1.76 -5.28
C GLY A 95 9.19 -2.21 -4.15
N GLY A 96 9.07 -1.56 -3.00
CA GLY A 96 9.82 -1.87 -1.79
C GLY A 96 9.27 -3.03 -0.96
N ARG A 97 8.14 -3.63 -1.33
CA ARG A 97 7.54 -4.71 -0.51
C ARG A 97 8.35 -5.98 -0.57
N MET A 98 8.96 -6.31 0.56
CA MET A 98 9.72 -7.55 0.77
C MET A 98 9.02 -8.81 0.26
N VAL A 99 7.69 -8.91 0.44
CA VAL A 99 6.91 -10.06 -0.04
C VAL A 99 6.89 -10.18 -1.56
N PHE A 100 6.81 -9.05 -2.28
CA PHE A 100 6.84 -9.04 -3.74
C PHE A 100 8.25 -9.23 -4.28
N ILE A 101 9.26 -8.65 -3.63
CA ILE A 101 10.67 -8.90 -3.94
C ILE A 101 10.97 -10.41 -3.86
N LYS A 102 10.59 -11.06 -2.75
CA LYS A 102 10.71 -12.51 -2.58
C LYS A 102 9.98 -13.33 -3.64
N LYS A 103 8.78 -12.89 -4.05
CA LYS A 103 8.01 -13.56 -5.11
C LYS A 103 8.65 -13.38 -6.48
N TYR A 104 9.22 -12.20 -6.76
CA TYR A 104 9.92 -11.92 -8.01
C TYR A 104 11.11 -12.85 -8.16
N VAL A 105 11.97 -12.95 -7.13
CA VAL A 105 13.11 -13.89 -7.07
C VAL A 105 12.68 -15.36 -7.26
N GLN A 106 11.43 -15.72 -6.95
CA GLN A 106 10.90 -17.07 -7.17
C GLN A 106 10.31 -17.30 -8.56
N GLN A 107 9.86 -16.22 -9.23
CA GLN A 107 9.10 -16.27 -10.49
C GLN A 107 9.91 -15.77 -11.67
N VAL A 108 11.23 -15.67 -11.53
CA VAL A 108 12.12 -15.06 -12.51
C VAL A 108 12.01 -15.82 -13.82
N HIS A 109 11.20 -15.30 -14.73
CA HIS A 109 11.34 -15.55 -16.16
C HIS A 109 10.53 -14.61 -17.06
N GLU A 110 9.53 -13.86 -16.58
CA GLU A 110 8.57 -13.32 -17.54
C GLU A 110 8.08 -11.89 -17.24
N SER A 111 7.98 -11.12 -18.33
CA SER A 111 7.29 -9.84 -18.52
C SER A 111 6.34 -9.42 -17.39
N ALA A 112 6.27 -8.11 -17.12
CA ALA A 112 5.43 -7.50 -16.09
C ALA A 112 4.02 -8.10 -15.93
N MET A 113 3.37 -8.44 -17.05
CA MET A 113 2.01 -9.00 -17.10
C MET A 113 1.91 -10.48 -16.69
N ARG A 114 3.03 -11.21 -16.65
CA ARG A 114 3.12 -12.60 -16.18
C ARG A 114 3.53 -12.68 -14.69
N PHE A 115 3.94 -11.57 -14.08
CA PHE A 115 4.15 -11.53 -12.64
C PHE A 115 2.82 -11.71 -11.91
N ARG A 116 2.65 -12.84 -11.21
CA ARG A 116 1.37 -13.24 -10.61
C ARG A 116 0.72 -12.16 -9.72
N PRO A 117 1.46 -11.39 -8.91
CA PRO A 117 0.90 -10.26 -8.17
C PRO A 117 0.19 -9.21 -9.03
N VAL A 118 0.70 -8.91 -10.24
CA VAL A 118 0.06 -7.97 -11.18
C VAL A 118 -1.25 -8.54 -11.70
N GLN A 119 -1.27 -9.82 -12.08
CA GLN A 119 -2.49 -10.49 -12.55
C GLN A 119 -3.60 -10.52 -11.49
N LEU A 120 -3.21 -10.78 -10.24
CA LEU A 120 -4.13 -10.76 -9.11
C LEU A 120 -4.67 -9.35 -8.87
N ALA A 121 -3.81 -8.33 -8.88
CA ALA A 121 -4.23 -6.95 -8.72
C ALA A 121 -5.17 -6.51 -9.86
N TYR A 122 -4.88 -6.91 -11.11
CA TYR A 122 -5.76 -6.65 -12.25
C TYR A 122 -7.15 -7.28 -12.07
N THR A 123 -7.21 -8.52 -11.57
CA THR A 123 -8.48 -9.19 -11.27
C THR A 123 -9.27 -8.47 -10.18
N VAL A 124 -8.59 -7.90 -9.18
CA VAL A 124 -9.23 -7.07 -8.13
C VAL A 124 -9.80 -5.80 -8.73
N ILE A 125 -9.01 -5.07 -9.54
CA ILE A 125 -9.44 -3.86 -10.24
C ILE A 125 -10.69 -4.15 -11.08
N GLN A 126 -10.66 -5.20 -11.91
CA GLN A 126 -11.81 -5.61 -12.72
C GLN A 126 -13.02 -5.97 -11.88
N GLY A 127 -12.83 -6.76 -10.82
CA GLY A 127 -13.92 -7.17 -9.93
C GLY A 127 -14.62 -5.98 -9.27
N ASN A 128 -13.88 -4.94 -8.91
CA ASN A 128 -14.42 -3.76 -8.25
C ASN A 128 -15.45 -3.03 -9.13
N PHE A 129 -15.10 -2.69 -10.36
CA PHE A 129 -16.02 -1.94 -11.24
C PHE A 129 -17.04 -2.83 -12.00
N LEU A 130 -16.93 -4.16 -11.95
CA LEU A 130 -17.90 -5.10 -12.52
C LEU A 130 -19.05 -5.45 -11.56
N GLY A 131 -19.33 -4.59 -10.58
CA GLY A 131 -20.50 -4.68 -9.70
C GLY A 131 -20.21 -5.13 -8.27
N ARG A 132 -18.93 -5.25 -7.87
CA ARG A 132 -18.63 -5.40 -6.43
C ARG A 132 -18.75 -4.07 -5.71
N ALA A 133 -18.22 -2.99 -6.28
CA ALA A 133 -18.33 -1.63 -5.74
C ALA A 133 -19.76 -1.10 -5.83
N LYS A 134 -20.15 -0.29 -4.84
CA LYS A 134 -21.48 0.30 -4.72
C LYS A 134 -21.50 1.77 -5.10
N THR A 135 -20.42 2.49 -4.81
CA THR A 135 -20.33 3.95 -4.94
C THR A 135 -19.56 4.38 -6.18
N PHE A 136 -18.74 3.50 -6.77
CA PHE A 136 -17.94 3.80 -7.95
C PHE A 136 -18.04 2.73 -9.04
N GLY A 137 -17.92 3.18 -10.29
CA GLY A 137 -17.94 2.32 -11.46
C GLY A 137 -16.63 2.39 -12.23
N LYS A 138 -16.71 1.95 -13.50
CA LYS A 138 -15.55 1.92 -14.39
C LYS A 138 -14.97 3.31 -14.64
N LYS A 139 -15.81 4.34 -14.72
CA LYS A 139 -15.41 5.71 -15.03
C LYS A 139 -14.49 6.27 -13.94
N GLU A 140 -14.90 6.17 -12.68
CA GLU A 140 -14.13 6.64 -11.53
C GLU A 140 -12.85 5.82 -11.38
N ALA A 141 -12.95 4.49 -11.50
CA ALA A 141 -11.79 3.61 -11.43
C ALA A 141 -10.74 3.96 -12.51
N LEU A 142 -11.18 4.27 -13.74
CA LEU A 142 -10.31 4.65 -14.84
C LEU A 142 -9.64 6.01 -14.57
N ALA A 143 -10.42 7.01 -14.19
CA ALA A 143 -9.91 8.35 -13.91
C ALA A 143 -8.88 8.35 -12.77
N VAL A 144 -9.14 7.62 -11.68
CA VAL A 144 -8.19 7.51 -10.56
C VAL A 144 -6.93 6.71 -10.97
N SER A 145 -7.09 5.66 -11.79
CA SER A 145 -5.95 4.92 -12.32
C SER A 145 -5.07 5.80 -13.20
N GLU A 146 -5.65 6.63 -14.07
CA GLU A 146 -4.92 7.59 -14.90
C GLU A 146 -4.16 8.61 -14.05
N LEU A 147 -4.79 9.14 -13.00
CA LEU A 147 -4.14 10.09 -12.09
C LEU A 147 -2.89 9.49 -11.43
N LEU A 148 -2.97 8.25 -10.95
CA LEU A 148 -1.85 7.59 -10.29
C LEU A 148 -0.76 7.15 -11.28
N VAL A 149 -1.15 6.60 -12.44
CA VAL A 149 -0.20 6.17 -13.48
C VAL A 149 0.60 7.35 -14.02
N ASN A 150 -0.03 8.52 -14.15
CA ASN A 150 0.63 9.75 -14.64
C ASN A 150 1.27 10.59 -13.51
N SER A 151 1.19 10.16 -12.25
CA SER A 151 1.82 10.87 -11.14
C SER A 151 3.33 10.69 -11.16
N SER A 152 4.07 11.81 -11.18
CA SER A 152 5.54 11.79 -11.12
C SER A 152 6.08 11.27 -9.78
N CYS A 153 5.30 11.43 -8.70
CA CYS A 153 5.71 11.05 -7.34
C CYS A 153 5.07 9.72 -6.88
N GLY A 154 4.25 9.08 -7.73
CA GLY A 154 3.58 7.81 -7.41
C GLY A 154 2.40 7.90 -6.45
N TYR A 155 2.02 9.11 -6.03
CA TYR A 155 0.87 9.37 -5.15
C TYR A 155 0.09 10.62 -5.60
N THR A 156 -1.09 10.83 -5.01
CA THR A 156 -1.88 12.06 -5.14
C THR A 156 -2.54 12.44 -3.81
N SER A 157 -2.89 13.71 -3.63
CA SER A 157 -3.59 14.22 -2.45
C SER A 157 -4.92 13.48 -2.21
N TYR A 158 -5.14 13.04 -0.96
CA TYR A 158 -6.41 12.45 -0.53
C TYR A 158 -7.54 13.48 -0.61
N HIS A 159 -7.31 14.70 -0.11
CA HIS A 159 -8.30 15.77 -0.10
C HIS A 159 -8.77 16.13 -1.51
N ARG A 160 -7.84 16.29 -2.45
CA ARG A 160 -8.17 16.57 -3.85
C ARG A 160 -9.01 15.47 -4.50
N LEU A 161 -8.72 14.20 -4.20
CA LEU A 161 -9.52 13.09 -4.70
C LEU A 161 -10.93 13.09 -4.11
N VAL A 162 -11.06 13.37 -2.81
CA VAL A 162 -12.37 13.49 -2.15
C VAL A 162 -13.19 14.63 -2.74
N GLU A 163 -12.57 15.79 -3.02
CA GLU A 163 -13.24 16.91 -3.69
C GLU A 163 -13.71 16.54 -5.10
N GLN A 164 -12.91 15.76 -5.84
CA GLN A 164 -13.20 15.41 -7.23
C GLN A 164 -14.22 14.28 -7.39
N PHE A 165 -14.17 13.26 -6.52
CA PHE A 165 -14.95 12.03 -6.67
C PHE A 165 -15.96 11.79 -5.54
N GLY A 166 -15.87 12.54 -4.44
CA GLY A 166 -16.70 12.38 -3.24
C GLY A 166 -16.10 11.37 -2.24
N GLY A 167 -16.28 11.66 -0.94
CA GLY A 167 -15.72 10.86 0.15
C GLY A 167 -16.15 9.39 0.09
N ALA A 168 -17.43 9.12 -0.13
CA ALA A 168 -17.96 7.75 -0.22
C ALA A 168 -17.35 6.93 -1.37
N VAL A 169 -16.88 7.57 -2.44
CA VAL A 169 -16.18 6.90 -3.54
C VAL A 169 -14.76 6.55 -3.11
N VAL A 170 -14.01 7.52 -2.61
CA VAL A 170 -12.60 7.34 -2.24
C VAL A 170 -12.47 6.36 -1.08
N GLU A 171 -13.32 6.46 -0.07
CA GLU A 171 -13.35 5.54 1.07
C GLU A 171 -13.67 4.10 0.64
N GLU A 172 -14.65 3.88 -0.23
CA GLU A 172 -14.93 2.53 -0.75
C GLU A 172 -13.75 1.99 -1.57
N MET A 173 -13.07 2.84 -2.35
CA MET A 173 -11.86 2.45 -3.08
C MET A 173 -10.75 1.99 -2.12
N VAL A 174 -10.55 2.68 -1.00
CA VAL A 174 -9.58 2.26 0.03
C VAL A 174 -10.02 0.94 0.69
N GLN A 175 -11.27 0.84 1.14
CA GLN A 175 -11.81 -0.37 1.78
C GLN A 175 -11.73 -1.62 0.90
N ARG A 176 -11.81 -1.44 -0.43
CA ARG A 176 -11.71 -2.53 -1.41
C ARG A 176 -10.29 -2.81 -1.88
N ASN A 177 -9.28 -2.24 -1.22
CA ASN A 177 -7.87 -2.36 -1.58
C ASN A 177 -7.59 -1.93 -3.04
N PHE A 178 -8.40 -1.00 -3.57
CA PHE A 178 -8.13 -0.37 -4.86
C PHE A 178 -7.07 0.72 -4.69
N LEU A 179 -7.21 1.53 -3.63
CA LEU A 179 -6.25 2.53 -3.19
C LEU A 179 -5.67 2.18 -1.83
N HIS A 180 -4.48 2.71 -1.55
CA HIS A 180 -3.95 2.76 -0.21
C HIS A 180 -3.91 4.21 0.26
N LEU A 181 -4.51 4.49 1.40
CA LEU A 181 -4.40 5.78 2.07
C LEU A 181 -3.16 5.76 2.97
N CYS A 182 -2.27 6.72 2.72
CA CYS A 182 -1.06 6.96 3.50
C CYS A 182 -1.27 8.21 4.36
N PRO A 183 -1.36 8.08 5.70
CA PRO A 183 -1.35 9.24 6.58
C PRO A 183 0.03 9.94 6.57
N VAL A 184 0.08 11.14 7.13
CA VAL A 184 1.35 11.87 7.28
C VAL A 184 2.26 11.09 8.22
N SER A 185 3.51 10.90 7.82
CA SER A 185 4.50 10.16 8.61
C SER A 185 5.88 10.76 8.44
N GLU A 186 6.56 10.96 9.57
CA GLU A 186 8.00 11.28 9.59
C GLU A 186 8.88 10.02 9.62
N PHE A 187 8.27 8.84 9.81
CA PHE A 187 8.98 7.57 9.92
C PHE A 187 9.13 6.85 8.58
N SER A 188 8.08 6.89 7.74
CA SER A 188 8.09 6.23 6.42
C SER A 188 8.94 7.04 5.42
N ARG A 189 9.66 6.33 4.54
CA ARG A 189 10.67 6.91 3.62
C ARG A 189 10.55 6.40 2.18
N ASP A 190 9.48 5.68 1.89
CA ASP A 190 9.20 5.09 0.59
C ASP A 190 8.62 6.08 -0.41
N LEU A 191 8.02 7.18 0.05
CA LEU A 191 7.46 8.22 -0.82
C LEU A 191 8.42 9.40 -0.94
N ILE A 192 8.73 9.77 -2.19
CA ILE A 192 9.67 10.86 -2.51
C ILE A 192 8.99 11.84 -3.48
N PRO A 193 8.84 13.13 -3.12
CA PRO A 193 9.16 13.70 -1.80
C PRO A 193 8.22 13.17 -0.72
N SER A 194 8.63 13.28 0.54
CA SER A 194 7.80 12.93 1.70
C SER A 194 6.52 13.79 1.71
N PRO A 195 5.33 13.20 1.75
CA PRO A 195 4.08 13.95 1.78
C PRO A 195 3.93 14.79 3.05
N SER A 196 3.50 16.04 2.90
CA SER A 196 3.14 16.93 4.03
C SER A 196 1.67 16.84 4.43
N GLU A 197 0.89 16.05 3.69
CA GLU A 197 -0.55 15.84 3.90
C GLU A 197 -0.91 14.37 3.63
N PRO A 198 -2.10 13.89 4.03
CA PRO A 198 -2.56 12.56 3.66
C PRO A 198 -2.65 12.40 2.14
N VAL A 199 -2.04 11.34 1.63
CA VAL A 199 -2.02 11.02 0.20
C VAL A 199 -2.53 9.62 -0.04
N VAL A 200 -2.88 9.33 -1.29
CA VAL A 200 -3.18 7.97 -1.71
C VAL A 200 -2.20 7.50 -2.77
N THR A 201 -1.94 6.20 -2.74
CA THR A 201 -1.15 5.47 -3.73
C THR A 201 -2.00 4.34 -4.31
N ALA A 202 -1.49 3.69 -5.36
CA ALA A 202 -1.94 2.34 -5.68
C ALA A 202 -1.62 1.41 -4.49
N GLN A 203 -2.41 0.34 -4.31
CA GLN A 203 -2.21 -0.58 -3.18
C GLN A 203 -0.80 -1.18 -3.09
N SER A 204 -0.08 -1.22 -4.20
CA SER A 204 1.32 -1.64 -4.32
C SER A 204 1.82 -1.39 -5.74
N GLU A 205 3.12 -1.55 -5.99
CA GLU A 205 3.68 -1.45 -7.34
C GLU A 205 3.06 -2.44 -8.35
N PRO A 206 2.80 -3.72 -8.00
CA PRO A 206 2.01 -4.60 -8.87
C PRO A 206 0.61 -4.07 -9.20
N ALA A 207 -0.04 -3.37 -8.25
CA ALA A 207 -1.34 -2.76 -8.48
C ALA A 207 -1.24 -1.55 -9.41
N LEU A 208 -0.17 -0.76 -9.31
CA LEU A 208 0.10 0.35 -10.24
C LEU A 208 0.32 -0.17 -11.67
N ARG A 209 1.09 -1.25 -11.84
CA ARG A 209 1.25 -1.93 -13.15
C ARG A 209 -0.07 -2.48 -13.69
N ALA A 210 -0.95 -2.97 -12.81
CA ALA A 210 -2.28 -3.41 -13.20
C ALA A 210 -3.20 -2.24 -13.61
N MET A 211 -3.11 -1.10 -12.91
CA MET A 211 -3.78 0.14 -13.29
C MET A 211 -3.31 0.63 -14.66
N GLU A 212 -2.01 0.61 -14.94
CA GLU A 212 -1.44 0.95 -16.25
C GLU A 212 -2.01 0.06 -17.37
N ALA A 213 -2.04 -1.26 -17.16
CA ALA A 213 -2.66 -2.18 -18.11
C ALA A 213 -4.18 -1.93 -18.29
N PHE A 214 -4.86 -1.49 -17.22
CA PHE A 214 -6.27 -1.15 -17.25
C PHE A 214 -6.53 0.13 -18.07
N VAL A 215 -5.75 1.19 -17.84
CA VAL A 215 -5.79 2.45 -18.60
C VAL A 215 -5.55 2.19 -20.09
N ASN A 216 -4.47 1.47 -20.42
CA ASN A 216 -4.11 1.14 -21.80
C ASN A 216 -5.18 0.34 -22.56
N LYS A 217 -6.05 -0.39 -21.84
CA LYS A 217 -7.15 -1.16 -22.44
C LYS A 217 -8.36 -0.29 -22.78
N PHE A 218 -8.57 0.82 -22.08
CA PHE A 218 -9.82 1.58 -22.13
C PHE A 218 -9.67 3.05 -22.57
N VAL A 219 -8.44 3.54 -22.75
CA VAL A 219 -8.15 4.88 -23.30
C VAL A 219 -7.82 4.82 -24.82
N LYS A 220 -8.19 3.73 -25.49
CA LYS A 220 -8.15 3.65 -26.97
C LYS A 220 -9.42 4.19 -27.59
#